data_AF-A0AAV3Q2E2-F1
#
_entry.id   AF-A0AAV3Q2E2-F1
#
_cell.length_a   1.000
_cell.length_b   1.000
_cell.length_c   1.000
_cell.angle_alpha   90.00
_cell.angle_beta   90.00
_cell.angle_gamma   90.00
#
_symmetry.space_group_name_H-M   'P 1'
#
loop_
_entity.id
_entity.type
_entity.pdbx_description
1 polymer ?
#
loop_
_entity_poly.entity_id
_entity_poly.type
_entity_poly.pdbx_seq_one_letter_code
_entity_poly.pdbx_strand_id
1 'polypeptide(L)'
;MANCSNKIWIFWSSELEVEVIEDNIQYVHLKIASPLCAQKIMLTAVYAACKIPARRQLWTGLESMSDTQLPWIVMGDFNTISRQSEQVNKWAAMEDFNDCLLNCKLEDAGFLGSTFSWTNARRSKKVG
;
A
#
# COMPACT_ATOMS: atom_id res chain seq x y z
N MET A 1 -13.68 -3.00 -10.35
CA MET A 1 -12.85 -2.46 -11.46
C MET A 1 -11.44 -3.05 -11.41
N ALA A 2 -10.68 -2.97 -12.49
CA ALA A 2 -9.24 -3.21 -12.52
C ALA A 2 -8.51 -1.89 -12.81
N ASN A 3 -7.29 -1.74 -12.31
CA ASN A 3 -6.43 -0.58 -12.60
C ASN A 3 -5.79 -0.67 -14.00
N CYS A 4 -5.14 0.42 -14.43
CA CYS A 4 -4.51 0.55 -15.75
C CYS A 4 -3.47 -0.55 -16.09
N SER A 5 -2.89 -1.21 -15.08
CA SER A 5 -1.92 -2.30 -15.27
C SER A 5 -2.53 -3.71 -15.12
N ASN A 6 -3.83 -3.82 -14.83
CA ASN A 6 -4.52 -5.09 -14.51
C ASN A 6 -3.84 -5.87 -13.39
N LYS A 7 -3.39 -5.18 -12.34
CA LYS A 7 -2.75 -5.79 -11.15
C LYS A 7 -3.49 -5.51 -9.85
N ILE A 8 -4.31 -4.47 -9.83
CA ILE A 8 -5.13 -4.08 -8.69
C ILE A 8 -6.58 -4.21 -9.10
N TRP A 9 -7.33 -5.05 -8.39
CA TRP A 9 -8.77 -5.16 -8.54
C TRP A 9 -9.45 -4.64 -7.30
N ILE A 10 -10.42 -3.75 -7.51
CA ILE A 10 -11.17 -3.11 -6.44
C ILE A 10 -12.62 -3.51 -6.59
N PHE A 11 -13.18 -4.03 -5.51
CA PHE A 11 -14.57 -4.43 -5.38
C PHE A 11 -15.21 -3.61 -4.28
N TRP A 12 -16.42 -3.12 -4.51
CA TRP A 12 -17.16 -2.34 -3.52
C TRP A 12 -18.66 -2.65 -3.62
N SER A 13 -19.38 -2.37 -2.54
CA SER A 13 -20.85 -2.46 -2.51
C SER A 13 -21.46 -1.39 -3.39
N SER A 14 -22.57 -1.69 -4.07
CA SER A 14 -23.30 -0.72 -4.91
C SER A 14 -23.84 0.48 -4.14
N GLU A 15 -23.92 0.39 -2.81
CA GLU A 15 -24.32 1.48 -1.93
C GLU A 15 -23.21 2.53 -1.75
N LEU A 16 -21.95 2.18 -2.02
CA LEU A 16 -20.82 3.11 -1.90
C LEU A 16 -20.65 3.91 -3.17
N GLU A 17 -20.49 5.22 -3.01
CA GLU A 17 -20.02 6.09 -4.08
C GLU A 17 -18.49 6.07 -4.10
N VAL A 18 -17.93 5.61 -5.22
CA VAL A 18 -16.49 5.50 -5.42
C VAL A 18 -16.07 6.34 -6.62
N GLU A 19 -15.20 7.30 -6.39
CA GLU A 19 -14.60 8.16 -7.41
C GLU A 19 -13.11 7.84 -7.54
N VAL A 20 -12.66 7.56 -8.76
CA VAL A 20 -11.24 7.35 -9.05
C VAL A 20 -10.58 8.71 -9.25
N ILE A 21 -9.67 9.06 -8.35
CA ILE A 21 -8.93 10.32 -8.41
C ILE A 21 -7.67 10.12 -9.26
N GLU A 22 -6.97 9.00 -9.07
CA GLU A 22 -5.82 8.63 -9.88
C GLU A 22 -5.74 7.12 -10.07
N ASP A 23 -5.44 6.69 -11.30
CA ASP A 23 -5.12 5.31 -11.64
C ASP A 23 -3.66 5.23 -12.10
N ASN A 24 -2.82 4.60 -11.30
CA ASN A 24 -1.40 4.44 -11.52
C ASN A 24 -1.05 2.96 -11.68
N ILE A 25 0.08 2.69 -12.35
CA ILE A 25 0.57 1.33 -12.55
C ILE A 25 0.88 0.59 -11.23
N GLN A 26 1.16 1.31 -10.14
CA GLN A 26 1.51 0.79 -8.81
C GLN A 26 0.47 1.09 -7.72
N TYR A 27 -0.53 1.93 -7.98
CA TYR A 27 -1.59 2.23 -7.02
C TYR A 27 -2.86 2.73 -7.70
N VAL A 28 -3.97 2.71 -6.96
CA VAL A 28 -5.20 3.43 -7.33
C VAL A 28 -5.61 4.28 -6.15
N HIS A 29 -5.81 5.57 -6.39
CA HIS A 29 -6.27 6.53 -5.40
C HIS A 29 -7.75 6.84 -5.60
N LEU A 30 -8.53 6.64 -4.55
CA LEU A 30 -9.98 6.70 -4.56
C LEU A 30 -10.50 7.67 -3.50
N LYS A 31 -11.60 8.34 -3.82
CA LYS A 31 -12.45 9.00 -2.83
C LYS A 31 -13.71 8.16 -2.65
N ILE A 32 -14.03 7.80 -1.41
CA ILE A 32 -15.16 6.94 -1.07
C ILE A 32 -16.14 7.71 -0.18
N ALA A 33 -17.42 7.64 -0.53
CA ALA A 33 -18.53 8.12 0.30
C ALA A 33 -19.52 6.98 0.57
N SER A 34 -20.06 6.95 1.79
CA SER A 34 -21.04 5.96 2.22
C SER A 34 -22.34 6.66 2.63
N PRO A 35 -23.52 6.13 2.28
CA PRO A 35 -24.80 6.69 2.74
C PRO A 35 -24.97 6.58 4.26
N LEU A 36 -24.18 5.71 4.92
CA LEU A 36 -24.22 5.49 6.37
C LEU A 36 -23.32 6.45 7.15
N CYS A 37 -22.45 7.22 6.48
CA CYS A 37 -21.49 8.11 7.12
C CYS A 37 -21.34 9.42 6.35
N ALA A 38 -21.50 10.56 7.05
CA ALA A 38 -21.34 11.87 6.45
C ALA A 38 -19.88 12.17 6.03
N GLN A 39 -18.91 11.54 6.67
CA GLN A 39 -17.49 11.76 6.41
C GLN A 39 -17.00 10.91 5.23
N LYS A 40 -16.44 11.58 4.22
CA LYS A 40 -15.75 10.92 3.10
C LYS A 40 -14.33 10.53 3.51
N ILE A 41 -13.81 9.49 2.87
CA ILE A 41 -12.43 9.02 3.09
C ILE A 41 -11.67 8.96 1.76
N MET A 42 -10.36 9.09 1.86
CA MET A 42 -9.43 8.77 0.78
C MET A 42 -8.88 7.37 1.01
N LEU A 43 -8.82 6.57 -0.05
CA LEU A 43 -8.24 5.23 -0.03
C LEU A 43 -7.21 5.13 -1.15
N THR A 44 -5.98 4.72 -0.82
CA THR A 44 -4.97 4.33 -1.80
C THR A 44 -4.72 2.84 -1.72
N ALA A 45 -5.14 2.11 -2.74
CA ALA A 45 -4.82 0.69 -2.90
C ALA A 45 -3.48 0.54 -3.64
N VAL A 46 -2.52 -0.17 -3.05
CA VAL A 46 -1.14 -0.25 -3.53
C VAL A 46 -0.76 -1.66 -3.97
N TYR A 47 -0.05 -1.76 -5.10
CA TYR A 47 0.71 -2.93 -5.50
C TYR A 47 2.09 -2.50 -6.01
N ALA A 48 3.04 -2.39 -5.08
CA ALA A 48 4.35 -1.81 -5.33
C ALA A 48 5.25 -2.72 -6.16
N ALA A 49 6.12 -2.12 -6.98
CA ALA A 49 7.11 -2.86 -7.73
C ALA A 49 8.16 -3.54 -6.83
N CYS A 50 8.63 -4.71 -7.25
CA CYS A 50 9.70 -5.43 -6.54
C CYS A 50 11.07 -4.75 -6.64
N LYS A 51 11.31 -3.99 -7.71
CA LYS A 51 12.59 -3.31 -7.97
C LYS A 51 12.60 -1.92 -7.32
N ILE A 52 13.64 -1.64 -6.52
CA ILE A 52 13.78 -0.39 -5.73
C ILE A 52 13.58 0.87 -6.58
N PRO A 53 14.21 1.05 -7.76
CA PRO A 53 14.07 2.31 -8.51
C PRO A 53 12.64 2.58 -8.99
N ALA A 54 11.91 1.54 -9.38
CA ALA A 54 10.51 1.68 -9.79
C ALA A 54 9.60 2.01 -8.59
N ARG A 55 9.92 1.47 -7.41
CA ARG A 55 9.14 1.72 -6.19
C ARG A 55 9.31 3.15 -5.66
N ARG A 56 10.42 3.84 -5.91
CA ARG A 56 10.56 5.26 -5.52
C ARG A 56 9.50 6.18 -6.12
N GLN A 57 9.03 5.86 -7.34
CA GLN A 57 7.94 6.60 -7.98
C GLN A 57 6.62 6.46 -7.21
N LEU A 58 6.39 5.33 -6.54
CA LEU A 58 5.23 5.15 -5.65
C LEU A 58 5.33 6.09 -4.45
N TRP A 59 6.51 6.20 -3.82
CA TRP A 59 6.71 7.08 -2.65
C TRP A 59 6.45 8.54 -2.98
N THR A 60 7.03 9.04 -4.07
CA THR A 60 6.76 10.41 -4.53
C THR A 60 5.27 10.65 -4.83
N GLY A 61 4.59 9.66 -5.42
CA GLY A 61 3.15 9.70 -5.63
C GLY A 61 2.38 9.84 -4.32
N LEU A 62 2.65 8.96 -3.34
CA LEU A 62 2.01 9.00 -2.02
C LEU A 62 2.25 10.33 -1.30
N GLU A 63 3.48 10.83 -1.29
CA GLU A 63 3.84 12.11 -0.68
C GLU A 63 3.06 13.27 -1.31
N SER A 64 2.90 13.28 -2.63
CA SER A 64 2.11 14.32 -3.32
C SER A 64 0.61 14.30 -2.98
N MET A 65 0.09 13.14 -2.55
CA MET A 65 -1.32 12.95 -2.17
C MET A 65 -1.55 13.10 -0.66
N SER A 66 -0.48 13.24 0.14
CA SER A 66 -0.54 13.23 1.60
C SER A 66 -1.22 14.46 2.21
N ASP A 67 -1.25 15.58 1.49
CA ASP A 67 -1.93 16.82 1.92
C ASP A 67 -3.43 16.77 1.61
N THR A 68 -4.12 15.75 2.13
CA THR A 68 -5.56 15.60 2.02
C THR A 68 -6.26 16.10 3.30
N GLN A 69 -7.34 16.87 3.12
CA GLN A 69 -8.21 17.31 4.22
C GLN A 69 -9.14 16.20 4.74
N LEU A 70 -9.19 15.07 4.04
CA LEU A 70 -10.01 13.91 4.38
C LEU A 70 -9.15 12.82 5.04
N PRO A 71 -9.70 12.02 5.97
CA PRO A 71 -9.04 10.83 6.50
C PRO A 71 -8.53 9.95 5.36
N TRP A 72 -7.27 9.54 5.46
CA TRP A 72 -6.58 8.81 4.39
C TRP A 72 -6.13 7.43 4.85
N ILE A 73 -6.46 6.43 4.07
CA ILE A 73 -6.07 5.04 4.28
C ILE A 73 -5.21 4.60 3.12
N VAL A 74 -4.01 4.10 3.40
CA VAL A 74 -3.14 3.47 2.41
C VAL A 74 -3.01 1.99 2.76
N MET A 75 -3.33 1.12 1.81
CA MET A 75 -3.30 -0.32 2.03
C MET A 75 -2.88 -1.09 0.79
N GLY A 76 -2.33 -2.29 0.97
CA GLY A 76 -1.97 -3.19 -0.13
C GLY A 76 -0.64 -3.89 0.10
N ASP A 77 -0.01 -4.29 -1.00
CA ASP A 77 1.29 -4.96 -0.98
C ASP A 77 2.39 -3.97 -1.37
N PHE A 78 3.21 -3.61 -0.40
CA PHE A 78 4.33 -2.69 -0.58
C PHE A 78 5.63 -3.37 -1.03
N ASN A 79 5.67 -4.71 -1.10
CA ASN A 79 6.87 -5.49 -1.44
C ASN A 79 8.13 -5.09 -0.63
N THR A 80 7.93 -4.56 0.58
CA THR A 80 8.96 -4.11 1.51
C THR A 80 8.53 -4.40 2.94
N ILE A 81 9.48 -4.45 3.85
CA ILE A 81 9.27 -4.81 5.26
C ILE A 81 9.61 -3.58 6.09
N SER A 82 8.79 -3.22 7.07
CA SER A 82 9.05 -2.06 7.95
C SER A 82 9.99 -2.36 9.13
N ARG A 83 10.14 -3.64 9.50
CA ARG A 83 10.95 -4.08 10.66
C ARG A 83 12.15 -4.96 10.28
N GLN A 84 13.26 -4.73 10.98
CA GLN A 84 14.60 -5.29 10.71
C GLN A 84 14.72 -6.82 10.80
N SER A 85 13.67 -7.52 11.24
CA SER A 85 13.74 -8.95 11.59
C SER A 85 13.73 -9.92 10.39
N GLU A 86 13.69 -9.46 9.14
CA GLU A 86 13.37 -10.37 8.02
C GLU A 86 14.32 -10.45 6.81
N GLN A 87 15.38 -9.65 6.67
CA GLN A 87 16.45 -9.91 5.68
C GLN A 87 17.60 -8.90 5.77
N VAL A 88 18.84 -9.41 5.84
CA VAL A 88 20.09 -8.64 6.07
C VAL A 88 20.44 -7.65 4.93
N ASN A 89 19.78 -7.71 3.77
CA ASN A 89 20.18 -6.98 2.55
C ASN A 89 19.17 -5.94 2.03
N LYS A 90 18.20 -5.47 2.85
CA LYS A 90 17.13 -4.56 2.39
C LYS A 90 17.09 -3.19 3.07
N TRP A 91 18.12 -2.78 3.81
CA TRP A 91 18.08 -1.57 4.64
C TRP A 91 17.65 -0.30 3.90
N ALA A 92 18.23 0.00 2.73
CA ALA A 92 17.83 1.18 1.94
C ALA A 92 16.36 1.15 1.49
N ALA A 93 15.80 -0.04 1.24
CA ALA A 93 14.39 -0.19 0.87
C ALA A 93 13.43 -0.01 2.05
N MET A 94 13.92 -0.21 3.28
CA MET A 94 13.16 0.01 4.50
C MET A 94 13.21 1.49 4.91
N GLU A 95 14.38 2.12 4.78
CA GLU A 95 14.57 3.55 5.01
C GLU A 95 13.69 4.37 4.06
N ASP A 96 13.78 4.13 2.75
CA ASP A 96 12.94 4.80 1.74
C ASP A 96 11.42 4.65 2.06
N PHE A 97 11.00 3.53 2.65
CA PHE A 97 9.60 3.30 3.03
C PHE A 97 9.21 4.02 4.32
N ASN A 98 10.05 3.96 5.35
CA ASN A 98 9.81 4.64 6.62
C ASN A 98 9.81 6.16 6.44
N ASP A 99 10.69 6.69 5.59
CA ASP A 99 10.72 8.12 5.24
C ASP A 99 9.42 8.53 4.54
N CYS A 100 8.94 7.71 3.59
CA CYS A 100 7.65 7.95 2.94
C CYS A 100 6.50 7.99 3.96
N LEU A 101 6.46 7.05 4.92
CA LEU A 101 5.43 7.03 5.97
C LEU A 101 5.48 8.30 6.83
N LEU A 102 6.68 8.69 7.26
CA LEU A 102 6.90 9.91 8.05
C LEU A 102 6.48 11.18 7.29
N ASN A 103 6.91 11.31 6.03
CA ASN A 103 6.56 12.43 5.17
C ASN A 103 5.05 12.53 4.93
N CYS A 104 4.40 11.37 4.80
CA CYS A 104 2.95 11.28 4.64
C CYS A 104 2.16 11.40 5.96
N LYS A 105 2.84 11.49 7.12
CA LYS A 105 2.23 11.43 8.46
C LYS A 105 1.32 10.21 8.63
N LEU A 106 1.68 9.10 8.00
CA LEU A 106 0.95 7.84 8.08
C LEU A 106 1.42 7.07 9.31
N GLU A 107 0.45 6.56 10.07
CA GLU A 107 0.70 5.65 11.17
C GLU A 107 0.29 4.23 10.77
N ASP A 108 1.07 3.24 11.22
CA ASP A 108 0.69 1.84 11.08
C ASP A 108 -0.51 1.56 11.99
N ALA A 109 -1.66 1.22 11.39
CA ALA A 109 -2.88 0.87 12.10
C ALA A 109 -2.72 -0.38 13.00
N GLY A 110 -1.59 -1.09 12.86
CA GLY A 110 -1.29 -2.32 13.57
C GLY A 110 -1.98 -3.51 12.94
N PHE A 111 -1.55 -4.71 13.35
CA PHE A 111 -2.14 -5.96 12.90
C PHE A 111 -2.43 -6.87 14.10
N LEU A 112 -3.66 -7.38 14.18
CA LEU A 112 -4.07 -8.43 15.11
C LEU A 112 -4.24 -9.73 14.31
N GLY A 113 -3.15 -10.50 14.14
CA GLY A 113 -3.15 -11.76 13.40
C GLY A 113 -1.74 -12.37 13.24
N SER A 114 -1.58 -13.35 12.33
CA SER A 114 -0.28 -14.02 12.07
C SER A 114 0.81 -13.06 11.62
N THR A 115 2.02 -13.20 12.18
CA THR A 115 3.18 -12.30 11.97
C THR A 115 3.64 -12.13 10.51
N PHE A 116 3.18 -12.96 9.58
CA PHE A 116 3.54 -12.92 8.16
C PHE A 116 2.30 -12.83 7.29
N SER A 117 2.29 -11.91 6.32
CA SER A 117 1.27 -11.80 5.27
C SER A 117 1.54 -12.70 4.06
N TRP A 118 2.74 -13.30 3.98
CA TRP A 118 3.14 -14.14 2.86
C TRP A 118 4.22 -15.18 3.24
N THR A 119 4.09 -16.40 2.72
CA THR A 119 5.12 -17.45 2.83
C THR A 119 5.47 -18.00 1.45
N ASN A 120 6.76 -18.15 1.19
CA ASN A 120 7.29 -18.51 -0.13
C ASN A 120 7.35 -20.03 -0.39
N ALA A 121 6.85 -20.85 0.54
CA ALA A 121 6.84 -22.32 0.53
C ALA A 121 8.12 -23.01 -0.04
N ARG A 122 9.29 -22.38 0.10
CA ARG A 122 10.55 -22.97 -0.38
C ARG A 122 10.91 -24.11 0.55
N ARG A 123 10.65 -25.34 0.09
CA ARG A 123 11.09 -26.58 0.73
C ARG A 123 12.60 -26.49 0.94
N SER A 124 13.05 -26.40 2.19
CA SER A 124 14.47 -26.49 2.49
C SER A 124 14.97 -27.84 1.96
N LYS A 125 15.90 -27.81 1.00
CA LYS A 125 16.69 -29.01 0.72
C LYS A 125 17.50 -29.27 2.00
N LYS A 126 17.16 -30.35 2.71
CA LYS A 126 18.09 -30.93 3.68
C LYS A 126 19.38 -31.24 2.93
N VAL A 127 20.43 -30.49 3.23
CA VAL A 127 21.80 -30.90 2.90
C VAL A 127 22.12 -31.97 3.92
N GLY A 128 22.36 -33.19 3.44
CA GLY A 128 22.84 -34.31 4.24
C GLY A 128 24.32 -34.19 4.55
#